data_AF-A0A5K1B6I6-F1
#
_entry.id   AF-A0A5K1B6I6-F1
#
_cell.length_a   1.000
_cell.length_b   1.000
_cell.length_c   1.000
_cell.angle_alpha   90.00
_cell.angle_beta   90.00
_cell.angle_gamma   90.00
#
_symmetry.space_group_name_H-M   'P 1'
#
loop_
_entity.id
_entity.type
_entity.pdbx_description
1 polymer ?
#
loop_
_entity_poly.entity_id
_entity_poly.type
_entity_poly.pdbx_seq_one_letter_code
_entity_poly.pdbx_strand_id
1 'polypeptide(L)' 'AILVGQVGQSPVQKKLKNGRTVTLFSVGTGGIRNNRRPFDNEDPKEYAGRCAVQWHRTCIYPEPLGRVAMEHVKLG' A
#
# COMPACT_ATOMS: atom_id res chain seq x y z
N ALA A 1 6.33 -8.75 7.57
CA ALA A 1 5.14 -8.68 6.69
C ALA A 1 5.61 -8.38 5.27
N ILE A 2 4.92 -8.90 4.26
CA ILE A 2 5.17 -8.60 2.85
C ILE A 2 3.87 -8.01 2.30
N LEU A 3 3.96 -6.85 1.66
CA LEU A 3 2.84 -6.16 1.02
C LEU A 3 3.16 -5.98 -0.45
N VAL A 4 2.23 -6.39 -1.32
CA VAL A 4 2.29 -6.18 -2.76
C VAL A 4 0.96 -5.56 -3.17
N GLY A 5 1.02 -4.38 -3.78
CA GLY A 5 -0.17 -3.59 -4.07
C GLY A 5 0.16 -2.24 -4.72
N GLN A 6 -0.86 -1.42 -4.87
CA GLN A 6 -0.77 -0.11 -5.51
C GLN A 6 -0.63 1.01 -4.50
N VAL A 7 0.05 2.09 -4.89
CA VAL A 7 0.27 3.24 -4.02
C VAL A 7 -0.95 4.15 -4.09
N GLY A 8 -1.56 4.43 -2.93
CA GLY A 8 -2.79 5.22 -2.86
C GLY A 8 -2.60 6.73 -2.75
N GLN A 9 -1.39 7.19 -2.41
CA GLN A 9 -1.06 8.61 -2.32
C GLN A 9 0.44 8.82 -2.51
N SER A 10 0.82 9.97 -3.07
CA SER A 10 2.23 10.38 -3.14
C SER A 10 2.86 10.41 -1.74
N PRO A 11 4.13 9.99 -1.60
CA PRO A 11 4.79 9.95 -0.31
C PRO A 11 4.95 11.36 0.27
N VAL A 12 4.83 11.46 1.60
CA VAL A 12 5.00 12.71 2.35
C VAL A 12 6.03 12.52 3.44
N GLN A 13 6.86 13.54 3.69
CA GLN A 13 7.78 13.54 4.82
C GLN A 13 7.20 14.31 5.99
N LYS A 14 7.30 13.73 7.19
CA LYS A 14 6.86 14.34 8.44
C LYS A 14 8.00 14.33 9.46
N LYS A 15 8.27 15.50 10.04
CA LYS A 15 9.14 15.63 11.21
C LYS A 15 8.34 15.31 12.47
N LEU A 16 8.77 14.31 13.22
CA LEU A 16 8.18 13.91 14.50
C LEU A 16 8.62 14.87 15.62
N LYS A 17 7.94 14.81 16.77
CA LYS A 17 8.25 15.67 17.93
C LYS A 17 9.70 15.53 18.42
N ASN A 18 10.29 14.35 18.27
CA ASN A 18 11.69 14.09 18.62
C ASN A 18 12.70 14.54 17.55
N GLY A 19 12.26 15.28 16.53
CA GLY A 19 13.10 15.78 15.45
C GLY A 19 13.36 14.81 14.31
N ARG A 20 12.97 13.53 14.43
CA ARG A 20 13.17 12.52 13.37
C ARG A 20 12.22 12.74 12.20
N THR A 21 12.75 12.71 10.98
CA THR A 21 11.96 12.70 9.75
C THR A 21 11.54 11.28 9.39
N VAL A 22 10.29 11.09 9.02
CA VAL A 22 9.74 9.82 8.48
C VAL A 22 9.03 10.07 7.16
N THR A 23 9.13 9.14 6.22
CA THR A 23 8.36 9.18 4.96
C THR A 23 7.12 8.29 5.10
N LEU A 24 5.94 8.80 4.74
CA LEU A 24 4.66 8.11 4.83
C LEU A 24 4.00 7.99 3.47
N PHE A 25 3.31 6.89 3.23
CA PHE A 25 2.40 6.69 2.09
C PHE A 25 1.39 5.57 2.43
N SER A 26 0.46 5.30 1.52
CA SER A 26 -0.47 4.18 1.65
C SER A 26 -0.30 3.16 0.53
N VAL A 27 -0.48 1.89 0.87
CA VAL A 27 -0.50 0.77 -0.07
C VAL A 27 -1.86 0.08 0.00
N GLY A 28 -2.55 0.02 -1.13
CA GLY A 28 -3.79 -0.72 -1.31
C GLY A 28 -3.49 -2.11 -1.83
N THR A 29 -3.95 -3.14 -1.13
CA THR A 29 -3.85 -4.54 -1.57
C THR A 29 -5.24 -5.07 -1.93
N GLY A 30 -5.34 -5.92 -2.94
CA GLY A 30 -6.58 -6.67 -3.22
C GLY A 30 -6.84 -7.63 -2.06
N GLY A 31 -7.79 -7.30 -1.19
CA GLY A 31 -8.04 -8.07 0.03
C GLY A 31 -8.44 -9.50 -0.30
N ILE A 32 -7.64 -10.47 0.16
CA ILE A 32 -7.96 -11.89 0.03
C ILE A 32 -8.81 -12.26 1.25
N ARG A 33 -10.14 -12.34 1.08
CA ARG A 33 -10.99 -12.95 2.11
C ARG A 33 -10.87 -14.47 1.97
N ASN A 34 -10.28 -15.11 2.98
CA ASN A 34 -10.03 -16.55 3.03
C ASN A 34 -11.31 -17.44 2.95
N ASN A 35 -12.51 -16.85 3.01
CA ASN A 35 -13.77 -17.57 2.90
C ASN A 35 -14.57 -17.26 1.62
N ARG A 36 -13.93 -16.70 0.58
CA ARG A 36 -14.57 -16.41 -0.70
C ARG A 36 -13.96 -17.29 -1.78
N ARG A 37 -14.72 -18.28 -2.25
CA ARG A 37 -14.36 -19.06 -3.44
C ARG A 37 -14.83 -18.32 -4.69
N PRO A 38 -14.08 -18.36 -5.80
CA PRO A 38 -14.62 -17.98 -7.11
C PRO A 38 -15.89 -18.79 -7.40
N PHE A 39 -16.84 -18.19 -8.13
CA PHE A 39 -17.94 -18.99 -8.69
C PHE A 39 -17.43 -19.84 -9.86
N ASP A 40 -18.15 -20.91 -10.22
CA ASP A 40 -17.68 -21.91 -11.19
C ASP A 40 -17.29 -21.33 -12.56
N ASN A 41 -17.89 -20.21 -12.98
CA ASN A 41 -17.64 -19.54 -14.25
C ASN A 41 -17.24 -18.06 -14.10
N GLU A 42 -16.72 -17.66 -12.95
CA GLU A 42 -16.31 -16.28 -12.72
C GLU A 42 -14.91 -16.00 -13.27
N ASP A 43 -14.76 -14.90 -14.01
CA ASP A 43 -13.44 -14.47 -14.48
C ASP A 43 -12.57 -13.99 -13.30
N PRO A 44 -11.25 -14.26 -13.28
CA PRO A 44 -10.37 -13.77 -12.23
C PRO A 44 -10.44 -12.26 -11.97
N LYS A 45 -10.71 -11.43 -12.99
CA LYS A 45 -10.91 -9.98 -12.82
C LYS A 45 -12.22 -9.66 -12.11
N GLU A 46 -13.28 -10.40 -12.37
CA GLU A 46 -14.57 -10.24 -11.70
C GLU A 46 -14.45 -10.64 -10.23
N TYR A 47 -13.77 -11.76 -9.95
CA TYR A 47 -13.44 -12.19 -8.59
C TYR A 47 -12.65 -11.11 -7.85
N ALA A 48 -11.57 -10.60 -8.47
CA ALA A 48 -10.74 -9.54 -7.91
C ALA A 48 -11.52 -8.23 -7.72
N GLY A 49 -12.43 -7.88 -8.63
CA GLY A 49 -13.27 -6.68 -8.55
C GLY A 49 -14.25 -6.70 -7.37
N ARG A 50 -14.64 -7.87 -6.88
CA ARG A 50 -15.48 -8.02 -5.68
C ARG A 50 -14.68 -8.07 -4.37
N CYS A 51 -13.35 -8.11 -4.44
CA CYS A 51 -12.51 -8.03 -3.27
C CYS A 51 -12.46 -6.58 -2.76
N ALA A 52 -12.57 -6.42 -1.44
CA ALA A 52 -12.40 -5.12 -0.81
C ALA A 52 -10.90 -4.75 -0.80
N VAL A 53 -10.58 -3.52 -1.19
CA VAL A 53 -9.21 -3.01 -1.05
C VAL A 53 -8.88 -2.88 0.44
N GLN A 54 -7.76 -3.46 0.86
CA GLN A 54 -7.22 -3.26 2.19
C GLN A 54 -6.13 -2.19 2.14
N TRP A 55 -6.36 -1.09 2.85
CA TRP A 55 -5.44 0.05 2.90
C TRP A 55 -4.48 -0.06 4.07
N HIS A 56 -3.19 0.03 3.79
CA HIS A 56 -2.11 0.00 4.77
C HIS A 56 -1.41 1.34 4.82
N ARG A 57 -1.33 1.98 5.99
CA ARG A 57 -0.44 3.12 6.21
C ARG A 57 0.98 2.61 6.43
N THR A 58 1.90 3.03 5.57
CA THR A 58 3.30 2.62 5.60
C THR A 58 4.17 3.81 6.02
N CYS A 59 5.12 3.57 6.93
CA CYS A 59 6.07 4.56 7.41
C CYS A 59 7.49 4.04 7.24
N ILE A 60 8.35 4.82 6.58
CA ILE A 60 9.78 4.55 6.44
C ILE A 60 10.55 5.44 7.40
N TYR A 61 11.25 4.81 8.34
CA TYR A 61 12.04 5.45 9.38
C TYR A 61 13.52 5.71 9.01
N PRO A 62 14.18 4.87 8.21
CA PRO A 62 15.51 5.17 7.70
C PRO A 62 15.46 6.28 6.65
N GLU A 63 16.10 7.41 6.92
CA GLU A 63 16.06 8.60 6.05
C GLU A 63 16.60 8.36 4.63
N PRO A 64 17.70 7.61 4.39
CA PRO A 64 18.15 7.31 3.04
C PRO A 64 17.10 6.55 2.22
N LEU A 65 16.41 5.59 2.83
CA LEU A 65 15.33 4.85 2.17
C LEU A 65 14.10 5.75 1.98
N GLY A 66 13.84 6.64 2.93
CA GLY A 66 12.79 7.65 2.82
C GLY A 66 13.00 8.58 1.63
N ARG A 67 14.24 8.96 1.31
CA ARG A 67 14.61 9.77 0.14
C ARG A 67 14.38 9.01 -1.17
N VAL A 68 14.80 7.75 -1.25
CA VAL A 68 14.51 6.88 -2.41
C VAL A 68 12.99 6.76 -2.62
N ALA A 69 12.23 6.58 -1.54
CA ALA A 69 10.78 6.52 -1.63
C ALA A 69 10.17 7.83 -2.16
N MET A 70 10.64 9.00 -1.68
CA MET A 70 10.17 10.30 -2.19
C MET A 70 10.42 10.47 -3.69
N GLU A 71 11.54 9.96 -4.20
CA GLU A 71 11.91 10.07 -5.61
C GLU A 71 11.07 9.14 -6.50
N HIS A 72 10.90 7.87 -6.09
CA HIS A 72 10.37 6.83 -6.97
C HIS A 72 8.92 6.40 -6.68
N VAL A 73 8.42 6.56 -5.46
CA VAL A 73 7.03 6.19 -5.15
C VAL A 73 6.09 7.24 -5.74
N LYS A 74 5.19 6.80 -6.62
CA LYS A 74 4.16 7.62 -7.27
C LYS A 74 2.80 6.99 -7.05
N LEU A 75 1.76 7.81 -7.06
CA LEU A 75 0.38 7.34 -7.12
C LEU A 75 0.19 6.44 -8.36
N GLY A 76 -0.37 5.25 -8.17
CA GLY A 76 -0.56 4.27 -9.26
C GLY A 76 -0.58 2.83 -8.78
#